data_AF-A0A7K4I7K7-F1
#
_entry.id   AF-A0A7K4I7K7-F1
#
_cell.length_a   1.000
_cell.length_b   1.000
_cell.length_c   1.000
_cell.angle_alpha   90.00
_cell.angle_beta   90.00
_cell.angle_gamma   90.00
#
_symmetry.space_group_name_H-M   'P 1'
#
loop_
_entity.id
_entity.type
_entity.pdbx_description
1 polymer ?
#
loop_
_entity_poly.entity_id
_entity_poly.type
_entity_poly.pdbx_seq_one_letter_code
_entity_poly.pdbx_strand_id
1 'polypeptide(L)'
;MENLTRQVGGKEDKISRIINKVLNQIFGAEATHLIYRHLESKYALRRDEIAEKIDVFAVGLEEFLRSGAYVIERKILEDIYSSYGLLRRLELERTQEECDFASQVKLLLRRA
;
A
#
# COMPACT_ATOMS: atom_id res chain seq x y z
N MET A 1 -9.93 6.52 -36.31
CA MET A 1 -8.48 6.65 -36.56
C MET A 1 -7.84 7.22 -35.32
N GLU A 2 -6.67 6.69 -35.03
CA GLU A 2 -5.95 6.71 -33.76
C GLU A 2 -5.40 8.07 -33.31
N ASN A 3 -4.99 8.03 -32.05
CA ASN A 3 -3.81 8.64 -31.44
C ASN A 3 -3.98 10.02 -30.84
N LEU A 4 -3.93 10.03 -29.50
CA LEU A 4 -2.86 10.73 -28.77
C LEU A 4 -2.57 9.98 -27.46
N THR A 5 -1.69 8.99 -27.57
CA THR A 5 -0.83 8.51 -26.48
C THR A 5 0.02 9.67 -25.97
N ARG A 6 -0.14 10.07 -24.70
CA ARG A 6 0.95 10.49 -23.78
C ARG A 6 0.40 11.11 -22.48
N GLN A 7 0.48 10.34 -21.40
CA GLN A 7 1.27 10.81 -20.26
C GLN A 7 1.95 9.61 -19.59
N VAL A 8 3.17 9.37 -20.06
CA VAL A 8 4.19 8.55 -19.41
C VAL A 8 4.71 9.36 -18.22
N GLY A 9 4.60 8.81 -17.01
CA GLY A 9 5.15 9.39 -15.78
C GLY A 9 4.11 9.70 -14.70
N GLY A 10 3.28 8.73 -14.33
CA GLY A 10 2.37 8.88 -13.19
C GLY A 10 3.18 9.15 -11.92
N LYS A 11 2.97 10.30 -11.26
CA LYS A 11 3.51 10.51 -9.92
C LYS A 11 3.02 9.36 -9.05
N GLU A 12 3.95 8.54 -8.57
CA GLU A 12 3.64 7.52 -7.58
C GLU A 12 2.87 8.17 -6.43
N ASP A 13 1.67 7.66 -6.15
CA ASP A 13 0.80 8.23 -5.15
C ASP A 13 1.47 8.14 -3.77
N LYS A 14 1.01 8.98 -2.84
CA LYS A 14 1.61 9.09 -1.50
C LYS A 14 1.59 7.74 -0.76
N ILE A 15 0.54 6.93 -0.92
CA ILE A 15 0.39 5.65 -0.24
C ILE A 15 1.35 4.63 -0.82
N SER A 16 1.43 4.49 -2.15
CA SER A 16 2.40 3.59 -2.79
C SER A 16 3.84 3.94 -2.42
N ARG A 17 4.17 5.23 -2.31
CA ARG A 17 5.48 5.69 -1.79
C ARG A 17 5.74 5.25 -0.36
N ILE A 18 4.74 5.33 0.52
CA ILE A 18 4.86 4.91 1.91
C ILE A 18 5.02 3.39 2.00
N ILE A 19 4.25 2.62 1.23
CA ILE A 19 4.37 1.17 1.15
C ILE A 19 5.77 0.79 0.70
N ASN A 20 6.27 1.39 -0.39
CA ASN A 20 7.62 1.14 -0.89
C ASN A 20 8.68 1.48 0.16
N LYS A 21 8.54 2.60 0.88
CA LYS A 21 9.44 2.97 1.98
C LYS A 21 9.43 1.90 3.08
N VAL A 22 8.26 1.48 3.56
CA VAL A 22 8.13 0.51 4.65
C VAL A 22 8.72 -0.84 4.26
N LEU A 23 8.41 -1.35 3.07
CA LEU A 23 8.96 -2.61 2.59
C LEU A 23 10.49 -2.55 2.49
N ASN A 24 11.06 -1.48 1.92
CA ASN A 24 12.52 -1.31 1.82
C ASN A 24 13.19 -1.20 3.20
N GLN A 25 12.54 -0.55 4.18
CA GLN A 25 13.08 -0.43 5.53
C GLN A 25 13.13 -1.78 6.28
N ILE A 26 12.14 -2.64 6.04
CA ILE A 26 12.03 -3.92 6.76
C ILE A 26 12.84 -5.01 6.06
N PHE A 27 12.74 -5.09 4.74
CA PHE A 27 13.27 -6.22 3.96
C PHE A 27 14.53 -5.88 3.16
N GLY A 28 14.85 -4.60 2.97
CA GLY A 28 15.88 -4.16 2.03
C GLY A 28 15.39 -4.20 0.57
N ALA A 29 16.22 -3.71 -0.36
CA ALA A 29 15.84 -3.48 -1.75
C ALA A 29 15.57 -4.79 -2.51
N GLU A 30 16.42 -5.79 -2.32
CA GLU A 30 16.36 -7.07 -3.03
C GLU A 30 15.09 -7.85 -2.67
N ALA A 31 14.81 -8.00 -1.38
CA ALA A 31 13.61 -8.70 -0.94
C ALA A 31 12.32 -7.91 -1.22
N THR A 32 12.37 -6.57 -1.14
CA THR A 32 11.25 -5.73 -1.59
C THR A 32 10.95 -5.93 -3.07
N HIS A 33 11.99 -6.06 -3.91
CA HIS A 33 11.82 -6.35 -5.33
C HIS A 33 11.18 -7.72 -5.57
N LEU A 34 11.50 -8.74 -4.76
CA LEU A 34 10.85 -10.05 -4.84
C LEU A 34 9.36 -9.99 -4.49
N ILE A 35 8.97 -9.21 -3.47
CA ILE A 35 7.56 -8.98 -3.12
C ILE A 35 6.84 -8.33 -4.30
N TYR A 36 7.38 -7.26 -4.88
CA TYR A 36 6.75 -6.62 -6.04
C TYR A 36 6.66 -7.53 -7.25
N ARG A 37 7.69 -8.33 -7.52
CA ARG A 37 7.66 -9.32 -8.61
C ARG A 37 6.57 -10.37 -8.39
N HIS A 38 6.36 -10.82 -7.15
CA HIS A 38 5.27 -11.74 -6.82
C HIS A 38 3.90 -11.11 -7.09
N LEU A 39 3.68 -9.89 -6.62
CA LEU A 39 2.44 -9.13 -6.85
C LEU A 39 2.17 -8.89 -8.34
N GLU A 40 3.19 -8.49 -9.10
CA GLU A 40 3.07 -8.25 -10.53
C GLU A 40 2.79 -9.54 -11.31
N SER A 41 3.51 -10.63 -11.00
CA SER A 41 3.37 -11.90 -11.73
C SER A 41 2.08 -12.66 -11.42
N LYS A 42 1.61 -12.65 -10.16
CA LYS A 42 0.42 -13.41 -9.76
C LYS A 42 -0.87 -12.61 -9.81
N TYR A 43 -0.79 -11.31 -9.57
CA TYR A 43 -1.98 -10.46 -9.40
C TYR A 43 -2.07 -9.34 -10.44
N ALA A 44 -1.13 -9.27 -11.39
CA ALA A 44 -1.03 -8.17 -12.35
C ALA A 44 -1.04 -6.79 -11.67
N LEU A 45 -0.47 -6.72 -10.46
CA LEU A 45 -0.48 -5.52 -9.64
C LEU A 45 0.86 -4.80 -9.75
N ARG A 46 0.88 -3.66 -10.43
CA ARG A 46 2.07 -2.82 -10.56
C ARG A 46 2.19 -1.86 -9.36
N ARG A 47 3.42 -1.45 -9.04
CA ARG A 47 3.71 -0.59 -7.86
C ARG A 47 2.90 0.71 -7.86
N ASP A 48 2.71 1.31 -9.02
CA ASP A 48 1.96 2.55 -9.24
C ASP A 48 0.43 2.38 -9.13
N GLU A 49 -0.08 1.15 -9.06
CA GLU A 49 -1.51 0.84 -8.96
C GLU A 49 -1.91 0.36 -7.55
N ILE A 50 -0.96 0.23 -6.62
CA ILE A 50 -1.18 -0.39 -5.31
C ILE A 50 -2.25 0.36 -4.50
N ALA A 51 -2.22 1.69 -4.52
CA ALA A 51 -3.22 2.47 -3.79
C ALA A 51 -4.65 2.27 -4.33
N GLU A 52 -4.80 2.12 -5.65
CA GLU A 52 -6.09 1.89 -6.30
C GLU A 52 -6.61 0.47 -6.04
N LYS A 53 -5.69 -0.50 -5.99
CA LYS A 53 -5.99 -1.93 -5.83
C LYS A 53 -5.50 -2.46 -4.48
N ILE A 54 -5.73 -1.72 -3.41
CA ILE A 54 -5.17 -2.04 -2.09
C ILE A 54 -5.66 -3.38 -1.53
N ASP A 55 -6.86 -3.85 -1.89
CA ASP A 55 -7.33 -5.20 -1.51
C ASP A 55 -6.47 -6.29 -2.14
N VAL A 56 -6.11 -6.11 -3.40
CA VAL A 56 -5.26 -7.05 -4.15
C VAL A 56 -3.86 -7.07 -3.55
N PHE A 57 -3.35 -5.89 -3.15
CA PHE A 57 -2.10 -5.80 -2.40
C PHE A 57 -2.16 -6.58 -1.09
N ALA A 58 -3.20 -6.41 -0.28
CA ALA A 58 -3.35 -7.10 1.00
C ALA A 58 -3.35 -8.62 0.83
N VAL A 59 -4.18 -9.13 -0.10
CA VAL A 59 -4.25 -10.57 -0.40
C VAL A 59 -2.90 -11.11 -0.90
N GLY A 60 -2.25 -10.40 -1.83
CA GLY A 60 -0.97 -10.85 -2.38
C GLY A 60 0.17 -10.79 -1.36
N LEU A 61 0.14 -9.83 -0.45
CA LEU A 61 1.10 -9.71 0.65
C LEU A 61 0.89 -10.84 1.68
N GLU A 62 -0.36 -11.14 2.03
CA GLU A 62 -0.72 -12.27 2.91
C GLU A 62 -0.32 -13.61 2.29
N GLU A 63 -0.52 -13.81 0.99
CA GLU A 63 -0.08 -15.03 0.32
C GLU A 63 1.45 -15.19 0.36
N PHE A 64 2.19 -14.09 0.17
CA PHE A 64 3.66 -14.11 0.13
C PHE A 64 4.29 -14.27 1.52
N LEU A 65 3.80 -13.52 2.53
CA LEU A 65 4.40 -13.46 3.87
C LEU A 65 3.67 -14.28 4.92
N ARG A 66 2.50 -14.83 4.59
CA ARG A 66 1.60 -15.53 5.52
C ARG A 66 1.28 -14.62 6.72
N SER A 67 1.38 -15.13 7.93
CA SER A 67 1.17 -14.36 9.17
C SER A 67 2.09 -13.14 9.31
N GLY A 68 3.22 -13.09 8.58
CA GLY A 68 4.09 -11.93 8.54
C GLY A 68 3.43 -10.69 7.92
N ALA A 69 2.46 -10.87 7.01
CA ALA A 69 1.79 -9.76 6.33
C ALA A 69 1.10 -8.81 7.32
N TYR A 70 0.48 -9.34 8.37
CA TYR A 70 -0.19 -8.53 9.41
C TYR A 70 0.75 -7.49 10.04
N VAL A 71 2.00 -7.88 10.35
CA VAL A 71 2.99 -6.97 10.94
C VAL A 71 3.36 -5.87 9.96
N ILE A 72 3.47 -6.21 8.68
CA ILE A 72 3.78 -5.26 7.61
C ILE A 72 2.63 -4.28 7.37
N GLU A 73 1.39 -4.78 7.29
CA GLU A 73 0.18 -3.97 7.13
C GLU A 73 0.02 -2.96 8.28
N ARG A 74 0.22 -3.42 9.53
CA ARG A 74 0.23 -2.55 10.71
C ARG A 74 1.28 -1.45 10.57
N LYS A 75 2.50 -1.81 10.15
CA LYS A 75 3.57 -0.83 9.98
C LYS A 75 3.28 0.17 8.86
N ILE A 76 2.69 -0.29 7.76
CA ILE A 76 2.23 0.58 6.66
C ILE A 76 1.20 1.58 7.18
N LEU A 77 0.17 1.12 7.93
CA LEU A 77 -0.85 2.00 8.49
C LEU A 77 -0.27 3.05 9.42
N GLU A 78 0.66 2.67 10.31
CA GLU A 78 1.35 3.61 11.21
C GLU A 78 2.07 4.73 10.46
N ASP A 79 2.81 4.38 9.41
CA ASP A 79 3.54 5.35 8.59
C ASP A 79 2.58 6.21 7.76
N ILE A 80 1.47 5.63 7.26
CA ILE A 80 0.41 6.38 6.61
C ILE A 80 -0.18 7.41 7.58
N TYR A 81 -0.65 7.00 8.77
CA TYR A 81 -1.23 7.92 9.75
C TYR A 81 -0.28 9.03 10.16
N SER A 82 0.98 8.68 10.42
CA SER A 82 2.03 9.64 10.74
C SER A 82 2.24 10.66 9.62
N SER A 83 2.09 10.25 8.35
CA SER A 83 2.23 11.15 7.20
C SER A 83 1.04 12.11 6.99
N TYR A 84 -0.13 11.83 7.56
CA TYR A 84 -1.35 12.64 7.40
C TYR A 84 -1.67 13.54 8.62
N GLY A 85 -0.81 13.50 9.66
CA GLY A 85 -0.88 14.38 10.84
C GLY A 85 -1.49 13.71 12.08
N LEU A 86 -1.15 14.26 13.26
CA LEU A 86 -1.47 13.70 14.58
C LEU A 86 -2.98 13.51 14.82
N LEU A 87 -3.83 14.42 14.32
CA LEU A 87 -5.29 14.33 14.45
C LEU A 87 -5.84 13.08 13.75
N ARG A 88 -5.40 12.77 12.53
CA ARG A 88 -5.85 11.56 11.82
C ARG A 88 -5.36 10.29 12.49
N ARG A 89 -4.15 10.30 13.05
CA ARG A 89 -3.64 9.17 13.83
C ARG A 89 -4.54 8.84 15.02
N LEU A 90 -4.95 9.85 15.78
CA LEU A 90 -5.83 9.69 16.95
C LEU A 90 -7.26 9.27 16.59
N GLU A 91 -7.80 9.76 15.47
CA GLU A 91 -9.12 9.33 14.96
C GLU A 91 -9.15 7.85 14.57
N LEU A 92 -8.05 7.36 13.96
CA LEU A 92 -7.98 5.98 13.46
C LEU A 92 -7.52 4.96 14.50
N GLU A 93 -6.75 5.37 15.52
CA GLU A 93 -6.49 4.54 16.72
C GLU A 93 -7.82 4.15 17.43
N ARG A 94 -8.86 5.00 17.33
CA ARG A 94 -10.22 4.67 17.83
C ARG A 94 -11.03 3.75 16.92
N THR A 95 -10.64 3.59 15.65
CA THR A 95 -11.31 2.75 14.64
C THR A 95 -10.58 1.42 14.39
N GLN A 96 -9.42 1.20 15.02
CA GLN A 96 -8.58 0.00 14.80
C GLN A 96 -9.27 -1.32 15.14
N GLU A 97 -10.38 -1.30 15.87
CA GLU A 97 -11.13 -2.50 16.25
C GLU A 97 -12.20 -2.93 15.22
N GLU A 98 -12.51 -2.12 14.19
CA GLU A 98 -13.70 -2.35 13.35
C GLU A 98 -13.43 -2.63 11.87
N CYS A 99 -12.24 -2.36 11.32
CA CYS A 99 -11.97 -2.45 9.87
C CYS A 99 -10.60 -3.05 9.54
N ASP A 100 -10.52 -3.87 8.49
CA ASP A 100 -9.27 -4.43 7.97
C ASP A 100 -8.33 -3.37 7.33
N PHE A 101 -7.11 -3.79 7.00
CA PHE A 101 -6.08 -2.94 6.41
C PHE A 101 -6.57 -2.19 5.15
N ALA A 102 -7.17 -2.92 4.20
CA ALA A 102 -7.60 -2.36 2.93
C ALA A 102 -8.73 -1.34 3.13
N SER A 103 -9.67 -1.62 4.03
CA SER A 103 -10.76 -0.73 4.41
C SER A 103 -10.26 0.56 5.04
N GLN A 104 -9.26 0.48 5.94
CA GLN A 104 -8.63 1.66 6.53
C GLN A 104 -7.93 2.53 5.49
N VAL A 105 -7.19 1.93 4.55
CA VAL A 105 -6.54 2.66 3.46
C VAL A 105 -7.57 3.33 2.54
N LYS A 106 -8.65 2.63 2.19
CA LYS A 106 -9.74 3.20 1.38
C LYS A 106 -10.43 4.38 2.06
N LEU A 107 -10.64 4.32 3.37
CA LEU A 107 -11.22 5.44 4.13
C LEU A 107 -10.34 6.69 4.06
N LEU A 108 -9.03 6.51 4.10
CA LEU A 108 -8.08 7.61 3.95
C LEU A 108 -8.10 8.20 2.55
N LEU A 109 -8.19 7.37 1.51
CA LEU A 109 -8.27 7.81 0.12
C LEU A 109 -9.54 8.61 -0.19
N ARG A 110 -10.67 8.30 0.46
CA ARG A 110 -11.92 9.07 0.31
C ARG A 110 -11.88 10.46 0.93
N ARG A 111 -10.93 10.73 1.82
CA ARG A 111 -10.78 11.99 2.59
C ARG A 111 -9.52 12.77 2.21
N ALA A 112 -8.84 12.41 1.12
CA ALA A 112 -7.65 13.05 0.60
C ALA A 112 -7.99 13.85 -0.67
#